data_AF-A0A4Q7ZNC9-F1
#
_entry.id   AF-A0A4Q7ZNC9-F1
#
_cell.length_a   1.000
_cell.length_b   1.000
_cell.length_c   1.000
_cell.angle_alpha   90.00
_cell.angle_beta   90.00
_cell.angle_gamma   90.00
#
_symmetry.space_group_name_H-M   'P 1'
#
loop_
_entity.id
_entity.type
_entity.pdbx_description
1 polymer ?
#
loop_
_entity_poly.entity_id
_entity_poly.type
_entity_poly.pdbx_seq_one_letter_code
_entity_poly.pdbx_strand_id
1 'polypeptide(L)' 'MRPPSSHAAEALTGLLLPFWQLVIGLFVLATVVVAGYRLVRRGPSRMGGAMVLVGCAVVCVALLSYLAQAL' A
#
# COMPACT_ATOMS: atom_id res chain seq x y z
N MET A 1 29.71 7.85 26.58
CA MET A 1 29.77 6.68 25.68
C MET A 1 28.45 5.92 25.82
N ARG A 2 27.61 5.90 24.77
CA ARG A 2 26.37 5.11 24.76
C ARG A 2 26.77 3.63 24.59
N PRO A 3 26.18 2.68 25.34
CA PRO A 3 26.55 1.28 25.22
C PRO A 3 26.31 0.80 23.78
N PRO A 4 27.13 -0.14 23.26
CA PRO A 4 27.04 -0.61 21.87
C PRO A 4 25.65 -1.18 21.50
N SER A 5 24.86 -1.59 22.51
CA SER A 5 23.45 -1.97 22.36
C SER A 5 22.54 -0.84 21.85
N SER A 6 22.91 0.44 22.05
CA SER A 6 22.08 1.56 21.58
C SER A 6 22.09 1.70 20.06
N HIS A 7 23.18 1.34 19.38
CA HIS A 7 23.26 1.45 17.92
C HIS A 7 22.44 0.38 17.21
N ALA A 8 22.46 -0.86 17.72
CA ALA A 8 21.64 -1.94 17.16
C ALA A 8 20.14 -1.67 17.35
N ALA A 9 19.74 -1.16 18.53
CA ALA A 9 18.35 -0.81 18.81
C ALA A 9 17.86 0.36 17.95
N GLU A 10 18.68 1.40 17.75
CA GLU A 10 18.37 2.53 16.87
C GLU A 10 18.24 2.10 15.41
N ALA A 11 19.14 1.23 14.91
CA ALA A 11 19.04 0.69 13.57
C ALA A 11 17.75 -0.13 13.35
N LEU A 12 17.42 -0.99 14.32
CA LEU A 12 16.19 -1.78 14.29
C LEU A 12 14.93 -0.88 14.31
N THR A 13 14.96 0.18 15.10
CA THR A 13 13.84 1.14 15.21
C THR A 13 13.70 1.98 13.94
N GLY A 14 14.81 2.37 13.32
CA GLY A 14 14.82 3.06 12.02
C GLY A 14 14.28 2.22 10.87
N LEU A 15 14.41 0.89 10.95
CA LEU A 15 13.84 -0.07 9.99
C LEU A 15 12.38 -0.43 10.27
N LEU A 16 11.89 -0.17 11.47
CA LEU A 16 10.53 -0.54 11.88
C LEU A 16 9.47 0.24 11.08
N LEU A 17 9.65 1.55 10.94
CA LEU A 17 8.75 2.42 10.16
C LEU A 17 8.65 2.00 8.68
N PRO A 18 9.76 1.86 7.92
CA PRO A 18 9.70 1.43 6.53
C PRO A 18 9.21 0.00 6.36
N PHE A 19 9.50 -0.90 7.31
CA PHE A 19 8.96 -2.26 7.30
C PHE A 19 7.42 -2.26 7.37
N TRP A 20 6.85 -1.52 8.34
CA TRP A 20 5.40 -1.41 8.45
C TRP A 20 4.76 -0.73 7.24
N GLN A 21 5.44 0.24 6.63
CA GLN A 21 4.96 0.88 5.41
C GLN A 21 4.84 -0.12 4.25
N LEU A 22 5.78 -1.05 4.10
CA LEU A 22 5.69 -2.13 3.12
C LEU A 22 4.53 -3.10 3.43
N VAL A 23 4.34 -3.46 4.70
CA VAL A 23 3.23 -4.33 5.13
C VAL A 23 1.89 -3.68 4.80
N ILE A 24 1.72 -2.40 5.12
CA ILE A 24 0.51 -1.63 4.82
C ILE A 24 0.30 -1.55 3.31
N GLY A 25 1.35 -1.23 2.53
CA GLY A 25 1.29 -1.17 1.08
C GLY A 25 0.85 -2.50 0.46
N LEU A 26 1.37 -3.63 0.95
CA LEU A 26 1.00 -4.97 0.50
C LEU A 26 -0.46 -5.29 0.82
N PHE A 27 -0.93 -4.97 2.03
CA PHE A 27 -2.33 -5.17 2.43
C PHE A 27 -3.29 -4.33 1.59
N VAL A 28 -2.97 -3.06 1.35
CA VAL A 28 -3.75 -2.17 0.50
C VAL A 28 -3.79 -2.73 -0.92
N LEU A 29 -2.64 -3.12 -1.48
CA LEU A 29 -2.55 -3.71 -2.82
C LEU A 29 -3.39 -4.99 -2.93
N ALA A 30 -3.27 -5.90 -1.97
CA ALA A 30 -4.07 -7.13 -1.94
C ALA A 30 -5.57 -6.82 -1.88
N THR A 31 -5.98 -5.87 -1.04
CA THR A 31 -7.39 -5.45 -0.91
C THR A 31 -7.93 -4.89 -2.22
N VAL A 32 -7.12 -4.09 -2.93
CA VAL A 32 -7.46 -3.52 -4.23
C VAL A 32 -7.60 -4.60 -5.30
N VAL A 33 -6.65 -5.54 -5.38
CA VAL A 33 -6.71 -6.65 -6.33
C VAL A 33 -7.96 -7.50 -6.07
N VAL A 34 -8.27 -7.80 -4.81
CA VAL A 34 -9.47 -8.56 -4.43
C VAL A 34 -10.74 -7.79 -4.78
N ALA A 35 -10.80 -6.49 -4.51
CA ALA A 35 -11.95 -5.65 -4.84
C ALA A 35 -12.18 -5.57 -6.36
N GLY A 36 -11.10 -5.36 -7.13
CA GLY A 36 -11.13 -5.35 -8.60
C GLY A 36 -11.57 -6.70 -9.16
N TYR A 37 -10.99 -7.80 -8.66
CA TYR A 37 -11.33 -9.15 -9.09
C TYR A 37 -12.79 -9.51 -8.78
N ARG A 38 -13.28 -9.19 -7.57
CA ARG A 38 -14.69 -9.40 -7.19
C ARG A 38 -15.63 -8.61 -8.09
N LEU A 39 -15.23 -7.42 -8.53
CA LEU A 39 -16.07 -6.60 -9.37
C LEU A 39 -16.14 -7.13 -10.81
N VAL A 40 -15.00 -7.52 -11.38
CA VAL A 40 -14.94 -8.16 -12.70
C VAL A 40 -15.77 -9.45 -12.71
N ARG A 41 -15.75 -10.21 -11.61
CA ARG A 41 -16.57 -11.43 -11.46
C ARG A 41 -18.07 -11.20 -11.25
N ARG A 42 -18.52 -10.00 -10.82
CA ARG A 42 -19.92 -9.76 -10.45
C ARG A 42 -20.86 -9.46 -11.64
N GLY A 43 -20.37 -9.48 -12.87
CA GLY A 43 -21.18 -9.30 -14.07
C GLY A 43 -21.58 -7.84 -14.34
N PRO A 44 -22.01 -7.53 -15.58
CA PRO A 44 -22.12 -6.18 -16.12
C PRO A 44 -23.35 -5.42 -15.60
N SER A 45 -23.34 -5.03 -14.32
CA SER A 45 -24.14 -3.87 -13.91
C SER A 45 -23.28 -2.64 -14.17
N ARG A 46 -23.71 -1.72 -15.05
CA ARG A 46 -22.93 -0.54 -15.49
C ARG A 46 -22.42 0.33 -14.32
N MET A 47 -22.98 0.17 -13.13
CA MET A 47 -22.59 0.84 -11.89
C MET A 47 -21.32 0.26 -11.25
N GLY A 48 -21.04 -1.04 -11.46
CA GLY A 48 -19.84 -1.70 -10.94
C GLY A 48 -18.57 -1.16 -11.58
N GLY A 49 -18.56 -1.02 -12.91
CA GLY A 49 -17.39 -0.50 -13.65
C GLY A 49 -16.95 0.88 -13.18
N ALA A 50 -17.89 1.77 -12.87
CA ALA A 50 -17.60 3.09 -12.31
C ALA A 50 -16.93 2.98 -10.92
N MET A 51 -17.37 2.06 -10.06
CA MET A 51 -16.75 1.85 -8.75
C MET A 51 -15.32 1.30 -8.83
N VAL A 52 -14.98 0.37 -9.74
CA VAL A 52 -13.55 0.00 -9.87
C VAL A 52 -12.72 1.02 -10.61
N LEU A 53 -13.29 1.82 -11.51
CA LEU A 53 -12.52 2.90 -12.12
C LEU A 53 -12.08 3.91 -11.05
N VAL A 54 -13.00 4.30 -10.16
CA VAL A 54 -12.68 5.20 -9.02
C VAL A 54 -11.70 4.51 -8.06
N GLY A 55 -11.94 3.25 -7.70
CA GLY A 55 -11.02 2.50 -6.83
C GLY A 55 -9.61 2.38 -7.43
N CYS A 56 -9.50 2.10 -8.73
CA CYS A 56 -8.22 2.01 -9.44
C CYS A 56 -7.54 3.38 -9.55
N ALA A 57 -8.30 4.45 -9.77
CA ALA A 57 -7.77 5.82 -9.78
C ALA A 57 -7.16 6.21 -8.43
N VAL A 58 -7.84 5.90 -7.31
CA VAL A 58 -7.31 6.16 -5.96
C VAL A 58 -6.01 5.40 -5.72
N VAL A 59 -5.91 4.16 -6.21
CA VAL A 59 -4.71 3.33 -6.05
C VAL A 59 -3.57 3.84 -6.92
N CYS A 60 -3.87 4.26 -8.14
CA CYS A 60 -2.88 4.85 -9.04
C CYS A 60 -2.32 6.15 -8.45
N VAL A 61 -3.18 7.00 -7.88
CA VAL A 61 -2.77 8.22 -7.17
C VAL A 61 -1.94 7.91 -5.92
N ALA A 62 -2.32 6.89 -5.14
CA ALA A 62 -1.55 6.47 -3.97
C ALA A 62 -0.16 5.94 -4.36
N LEU A 63 -0.07 5.13 -5.42
CA LEU A 63 1.19 4.62 -5.97
C LEU A 63 2.07 5.75 -6.51
N LEU A 64 1.50 6.69 -7.27
CA LEU A 64 2.22 7.87 -7.76
C LEU A 64 2.75 8.75 -6.63
N SER A 65 1.96 8.93 -5.56
CA SER A 65 2.37 9.70 -4.39
C SER A 65 3.51 9.01 -3.64
N TYR A 66 3.45 7.68 -3.49
CA TYR A 66 4.53 6.89 -2.90
C TYR A 66 5.79 6.95 -3.76
N LEU A 67 5.66 6.81 -5.09
CA LEU A 67 6.78 6.87 -6.00
C LEU A 67 7.43 8.26 -6.03
N ALA A 68 6.63 9.32 -5.97
CA ALA A 68 7.14 10.69 -5.86
C ALA A 68 7.82 10.98 -4.52
N GLN A 69 7.44 10.28 -3.44
CA GLN A 69 8.12 10.38 -2.14
C GLN A 69 9.39 9.52 -2.08
N ALA A 70 9.45 8.47 -2.91
CA ALA A 70 10.59 7.55 -3.00
C ALA A 70 11.68 7.99 -3.99
N LEU A 71 11.38 8.96 -4.87
CA LEU A 71 12.29 9.57 -5.84
C LEU A 71 12.93 10.84 -5.27
#